data_AF-A0A9X8E703-F1
#
_entry.id   AF-A0A9X8E703-F1
#
_cell.length_a   1.000
_cell.length_b   1.000
_cell.length_c   1.000
_cell.angle_alpha   90.00
_cell.angle_beta   90.00
_cell.angle_gamma   90.00
#
_symmetry.space_group_name_H-M   'P 1'
#
loop_
_entity.id
_entity.type
_entity.pdbx_description
1 polymer ?
#
loop_
_entity_poly.entity_id
_entity_poly.type
_entity_poly.pdbx_seq_one_letter_code
_entity_poly.pdbx_strand_id
1 'polypeptide(L)'
;MVHLHHQQQLHSQQQMEMNNRLMAELEEQRRRQEVLVEQLHVQKKQTEAHEQGLHQAAAASVKHGEQLEEMRRRTSARWHAFSATPVPAVAAPTTAPAVAGVQVVYGFQEVPKAPSFNGSTKVQMRKFMDQYEAYAREVNIANAQRPGGAQIQRAPLSACIDPLSVERIAYWEIGKASHELTEEDWKVFFLGAKDCDPVDMSKLDAAMAKLKMDTTVQSAESRVSKLVSDFEAVLVRLSMEGFAEAEPKLT
;
A
#
# COMPACT_ATOMS: atom_id res chain seq x y z
N MET A 1 61.63 28.13 76.53
CA MET A 1 60.72 26.99 76.28
C MET A 1 59.42 27.43 75.60
N VAL A 2 58.76 28.51 76.06
CA VAL A 2 57.49 29.02 75.48
C VAL A 2 57.58 29.38 73.99
N HIS A 3 58.69 29.98 73.55
CA HIS A 3 58.85 30.45 72.16
C HIS A 3 58.94 29.30 71.14
N LEU A 4 59.62 28.20 71.49
CA LEU A 4 59.75 27.02 70.63
C LEU A 4 58.41 26.28 70.50
N HIS A 5 57.65 26.20 71.59
CA HIS A 5 56.32 25.60 71.60
C HIS A 5 55.33 26.41 70.73
N HIS A 6 55.40 27.74 70.81
CA HIS A 6 54.57 28.63 70.00
C HIS A 6 54.88 28.51 68.50
N GLN A 7 56.17 28.42 68.13
CA GLN A 7 56.59 28.24 66.73
C GLN A 7 56.14 26.89 66.17
N GLN A 8 56.24 25.82 66.96
CA GLN A 8 55.77 24.49 66.56
C GLN A 8 54.24 24.44 66.41
N GLN A 9 53.51 25.17 67.25
CA GLN A 9 52.06 25.28 67.18
C GLN A 9 51.60 26.03 65.93
N LEU A 10 52.27 27.13 65.56
CA LEU A 10 52.01 27.87 64.32
C LEU A 10 52.29 27.02 63.07
N HIS A 11 53.39 26.25 63.08
CA HIS A 11 53.73 25.37 61.96
C HIS A 11 52.68 24.25 61.77
N SER A 12 52.24 23.63 62.87
CA SER A 12 51.16 22.64 62.85
C SER A 12 49.84 23.24 62.34
N GLN A 13 49.52 24.46 62.75
CA GLN A 13 48.31 25.17 62.33
C GLN A 13 48.33 25.48 60.82
N GLN A 14 49.46 25.97 60.29
CA GLN A 14 49.63 26.21 58.86
C GLN A 14 49.52 24.92 58.03
N GLN A 15 50.10 23.82 58.53
CA GLN A 15 50.03 22.53 57.85
C GLN A 15 48.60 21.97 57.81
N MET A 16 47.83 22.16 58.90
CA MET A 16 46.42 21.79 58.96
C MET A 16 45.56 22.62 58.02
N GLU A 17 45.78 23.95 57.95
CA GLU A 17 45.08 24.81 57.00
C GLU A 17 45.37 24.42 55.54
N MET A 18 46.62 24.12 55.21
CA MET A 18 47.00 23.66 53.87
C MET A 18 46.34 22.31 53.52
N ASN A 19 46.34 21.35 54.45
CA ASN A 19 45.66 20.06 54.25
C ASN A 19 44.15 20.24 54.08
N ASN A 20 43.52 21.13 54.85
CA ASN A 20 42.09 21.41 54.73
C ASN A 20 41.76 22.05 53.37
N ARG A 21 42.61 22.94 52.85
CA ARG A 21 42.45 23.53 51.51
C ARG A 21 42.59 22.48 50.42
N LEU A 22 43.60 21.61 50.51
CA LEU A 22 43.81 20.54 49.54
C LEU A 22 42.64 19.56 49.49
N MET A 23 42.09 19.21 50.67
CA MET A 23 40.89 18.38 50.76
C MET A 23 39.66 19.06 50.15
N ALA A 24 39.47 20.35 50.40
CA ALA A 24 38.36 21.11 49.81
C ALA A 24 38.46 21.18 48.28
N GLU A 25 39.66 21.40 47.73
CA GLU A 25 39.89 21.38 46.28
C GLU A 25 39.63 20.00 45.66
N LEU A 26 40.06 18.92 46.32
CA LEU A 26 39.79 17.54 45.91
C LEU A 26 38.29 17.23 45.89
N GLU A 27 37.55 17.67 46.91
CA GLU A 27 36.10 17.52 46.96
C GLU A 27 35.40 18.31 45.85
N GLU A 28 35.84 19.54 45.60
CA GLU A 28 35.28 20.35 44.52
C GLU A 28 35.58 19.72 43.15
N GLN A 29 36.80 19.22 42.94
CA GLN A 29 37.18 18.54 41.70
C GLN A 29 36.37 17.25 41.49
N ARG A 30 36.14 16.47 42.56
CA ARG A 30 35.25 15.30 42.53
C ARG A 30 33.83 15.70 42.13
N ARG A 31 33.26 16.73 42.76
CA ARG A 31 31.90 17.21 42.42
C ARG A 31 31.80 17.67 40.97
N ARG A 32 32.82 18.39 40.46
CA ARG A 32 32.87 18.80 39.04
C ARG A 32 32.93 17.59 38.11
N GLN A 33 33.68 16.56 38.49
CA GLN A 33 33.79 15.33 37.71
C GLN A 33 32.47 14.53 37.70
N GLU A 34 31.78 14.46 38.84
CA GLU A 34 30.44 13.84 38.95
C GLU A 34 29.42 14.54 38.04
N VAL A 35 29.38 15.88 38.04
CA VAL A 35 28.47 16.65 37.17
C VAL A 35 28.75 16.40 35.67
N LEU A 36 30.03 16.33 35.29
CA LEU A 36 30.43 16.03 33.91
C LEU A 36 29.99 14.62 33.49
N VAL A 37 30.17 13.63 34.36
CA VAL A 37 29.74 12.25 34.11
C VAL A 37 28.22 12.17 33.98
N GLU A 38 27.48 12.86 34.83
CA GLU A 38 26.00 12.93 34.78
C GLU A 38 25.53 13.54 33.44
N GLN A 39 26.13 14.65 33.00
CA GLN A 39 25.83 15.26 31.71
C GLN A 39 26.10 14.32 30.54
N LEU A 40 27.23 13.60 30.58
CA LEU A 40 27.59 12.64 29.54
C LEU A 40 26.60 11.47 29.47
N HIS A 41 26.09 11.00 30.62
CA HIS A 41 25.04 9.99 30.67
C HIS A 41 23.72 10.49 30.09
N VAL A 42 23.31 11.71 30.44
CA VAL A 42 22.09 12.32 29.89
C VAL A 42 22.21 12.50 28.38
N GLN A 43 23.35 13.00 27.89
CA GLN A 43 23.62 13.16 26.46
C GLN A 43 23.59 11.81 25.75
N LYS A 44 24.27 10.80 26.30
CA LYS A 44 24.29 9.44 25.73
C LYS A 44 22.87 8.87 25.62
N LYS A 45 22.06 9.02 26.67
CA LYS A 45 20.67 8.55 26.68
C LYS A 45 19.81 9.28 25.64
N GLN A 46 20.04 10.58 25.45
CA GLN A 46 19.36 11.36 24.40
C GLN A 46 19.77 10.90 22.99
N THR A 47 21.06 10.65 22.75
CA THR A 47 21.54 10.16 21.45
C THR A 47 21.01 8.77 21.14
N GLU A 48 20.99 7.86 22.12
CA GLU A 48 20.42 6.51 21.95
C GLU A 48 18.91 6.56 21.64
N ALA A 49 18.17 7.42 22.34
CA ALA A 49 16.74 7.61 22.06
C ALA A 49 16.50 8.18 20.65
N HIS A 50 17.35 9.11 20.20
CA HIS A 50 17.28 9.66 18.86
C HIS A 50 17.58 8.60 17.78
N GLU A 51 18.62 7.79 17.98
CA GLU A 51 19.00 6.70 17.09
C GLU A 51 17.91 5.63 16.99
N GLN A 52 17.31 5.25 18.13
CA GLN A 52 16.15 4.36 18.14
C GLN A 52 14.96 4.94 17.38
N GLY A 53 14.69 6.24 17.53
CA GLY A 53 13.66 6.94 16.76
C GLY A 53 13.92 6.91 15.26
N LEU A 54 15.17 7.11 14.83
CA LEU A 54 15.57 7.01 13.42
C LEU A 54 15.39 5.59 12.88
N HIS A 55 15.78 4.57 13.64
CA HIS A 55 15.59 3.17 13.24
C HIS A 55 14.11 2.79 13.12
N GLN A 56 13.26 3.24 14.06
CA GLN A 56 11.82 3.01 13.98
C GLN A 56 11.20 3.71 12.76
N ALA A 57 11.59 4.96 12.49
CA ALA A 57 11.14 5.70 11.32
C ALA A 57 11.57 5.02 10.00
N ALA A 58 12.80 4.49 9.93
CA ALA A 58 13.27 3.73 8.78
C ALA A 58 12.45 2.45 8.58
N ALA A 59 12.19 1.69 9.64
CA ALA A 59 11.37 0.47 9.56
C ALA A 59 9.92 0.77 9.14
N ALA A 60 9.33 1.85 9.64
CA ALA A 60 7.99 2.30 9.23
C ALA A 60 7.97 2.70 7.75
N SER A 61 9.01 3.40 7.27
CA SER A 61 9.15 3.77 5.86
C SER A 61 9.25 2.55 4.95
N VAL A 62 9.99 1.51 5.35
CA VAL A 62 10.08 0.25 4.60
C VAL A 62 8.71 -0.41 4.52
N LYS A 63 8.04 -0.58 5.66
CA LYS A 63 6.70 -1.18 5.72
C LYS A 63 5.68 -0.44 4.85
N HIS A 64 5.76 0.89 4.85
CA HIS A 64 4.93 1.73 4.02
C HIS A 64 5.24 1.57 2.53
N GLY A 65 6.53 1.46 2.16
CA GLY A 65 6.95 1.10 0.81
C GLY A 65 6.41 -0.26 0.36
N GLU A 66 6.48 -1.28 1.23
CA GLU A 66 5.92 -2.61 0.96
C GLU A 66 4.39 -2.58 0.79
N GLN A 67 3.67 -1.78 1.58
CA GLN A 67 2.23 -1.59 1.43
C GLN A 67 1.88 -0.94 0.09
N LEU A 68 2.66 0.06 -0.33
CA LEU A 68 2.50 0.72 -1.62
C LEU A 68 2.79 -0.25 -2.77
N GLU A 69 3.84 -1.06 -2.68
CA GLU A 69 4.16 -2.10 -3.67
C GLU A 69 3.10 -3.19 -3.74
N GLU A 70 2.57 -3.64 -2.60
CA GLU A 70 1.49 -4.63 -2.55
C GLU A 70 0.18 -4.05 -3.12
N MET A 71 -0.12 -2.78 -2.83
CA MET A 71 -1.25 -2.09 -3.44
C MET A 71 -1.09 -2.00 -4.95
N ARG A 72 0.10 -1.56 -5.42
CA ARG A 72 0.47 -1.49 -6.84
C ARG A 72 0.33 -2.85 -7.51
N ARG A 73 0.77 -3.93 -6.86
CA ARG A 73 0.66 -5.30 -7.35
C ARG A 73 -0.81 -5.74 -7.48
N ARG A 74 -1.65 -5.35 -6.53
CA ARG A 74 -3.09 -5.66 -6.55
C ARG A 74 -3.84 -4.88 -7.62
N THR A 75 -3.53 -3.59 -7.81
CA THR A 75 -4.12 -2.77 -8.88
C THR A 75 -3.61 -3.20 -10.24
N SER A 76 -2.33 -3.58 -10.37
CA SER A 76 -1.77 -4.05 -11.65
C SER A 76 -2.40 -5.37 -12.05
N ALA A 77 -2.70 -6.19 -11.04
CA ALA A 77 -3.41 -7.45 -11.22
C ALA A 77 -4.90 -7.34 -11.47
N ARG A 78 -5.48 -6.15 -11.35
CA ARG A 78 -6.90 -5.93 -11.62
C ARG A 78 -7.17 -6.32 -13.07
N TRP A 79 -8.06 -7.29 -13.27
CA TRP A 79 -8.42 -7.85 -14.58
C TRP A 79 -7.29 -8.60 -15.31
N HIS A 80 -6.22 -9.07 -14.63
CA HIS A 80 -5.16 -9.85 -15.28
C HIS A 80 -5.67 -11.10 -15.98
N ALA A 81 -6.75 -11.72 -15.45
CA ALA A 81 -7.40 -12.86 -16.08
C ALA A 81 -7.98 -12.54 -17.48
N PHE A 82 -8.22 -11.26 -17.78
CA PHE A 82 -8.69 -10.80 -19.08
C PHE A 82 -7.55 -10.34 -20.01
N SER A 83 -6.36 -10.08 -19.47
CA SER A 83 -5.16 -9.72 -20.25
C SER A 83 -4.22 -10.90 -20.51
N ALA A 84 -4.38 -12.02 -19.80
CA ALA A 84 -3.55 -13.21 -19.99
C ALA A 84 -3.89 -13.88 -21.33
N THR A 85 -2.87 -14.11 -22.17
CA THR A 85 -3.00 -15.03 -23.31
C THR A 85 -3.38 -16.41 -22.77
N PRO A 86 -4.41 -17.09 -23.34
CA PRO A 86 -4.78 -18.41 -22.88
C PRO A 86 -3.57 -19.35 -23.02
N VAL A 87 -3.04 -19.79 -21.87
CA VAL A 87 -2.08 -20.89 -21.85
C VAL A 87 -2.84 -22.11 -22.36
N PRO A 88 -2.33 -22.85 -23.37
CA PRO A 88 -2.98 -24.07 -23.81
C PRO A 88 -3.18 -24.98 -22.59
N ALA A 89 -4.43 -25.29 -22.26
CA ALA A 89 -4.73 -26.28 -21.25
C ALA A 89 -4.10 -27.59 -21.75
N VAL A 90 -3.02 -28.02 -21.10
CA VAL A 90 -2.48 -29.37 -21.27
C VAL A 90 -3.64 -30.31 -20.95
N ALA A 91 -4.10 -31.04 -21.96
CA ALA A 91 -5.15 -32.02 -21.83
C ALA A 91 -4.75 -33.02 -20.74
N ALA A 92 -5.37 -32.91 -19.57
CA ALA A 92 -5.22 -33.91 -18.53
C ALA A 92 -5.85 -35.23 -19.03
N PRO A 93 -5.22 -36.39 -18.80
CA PRO A 93 -5.77 -37.66 -19.25
C PRO A 93 -7.10 -37.93 -18.57
N THR A 94 -8.10 -38.28 -19.38
CA THR A 94 -9.38 -38.82 -18.94
C THR A 94 -9.14 -40.11 -18.15
N THR A 95 -9.23 -40.05 -16.83
CA THR A 95 -9.45 -41.24 -15.99
C THR A 95 -10.79 -41.08 -15.28
N ALA A 96 -11.75 -41.90 -15.71
CA ALA A 96 -13.01 -42.08 -15.02
C ALA A 96 -12.78 -42.82 -13.69
N PRO A 97 -13.43 -42.40 -12.59
CA PRO A 97 -13.72 -43.31 -11.49
C PRO A 97 -15.18 -43.73 -11.49
N ALA A 98 -15.36 -44.96 -11.02
CA ALA A 98 -16.58 -45.73 -10.99
C ALA A 98 -17.66 -45.18 -10.03
N VAL A 99 -18.87 -45.63 -10.31
CA VAL A 99 -20.15 -45.39 -9.62
C VAL A 99 -20.07 -45.59 -8.11
N ALA A 100 -20.44 -44.57 -7.32
CA ALA A 100 -21.08 -44.73 -6.01
C ALA A 100 -21.71 -43.40 -5.53
N GLY A 101 -23.02 -43.43 -5.26
CA GLY A 101 -23.71 -42.40 -4.48
C GLY A 101 -24.60 -41.47 -5.30
N VAL A 102 -25.90 -41.78 -5.35
CA VAL A 102 -26.93 -40.77 -5.62
C VAL A 102 -26.90 -39.79 -4.44
N GLN A 103 -26.21 -38.66 -4.60
CA GLN A 103 -26.33 -37.53 -3.69
C GLN A 103 -27.29 -36.53 -4.35
N VAL A 104 -28.57 -36.66 -4.04
CA VAL A 104 -29.54 -35.61 -4.35
C VAL A 104 -29.27 -34.47 -3.39
N VAL A 105 -28.44 -33.51 -3.80
CA VAL A 105 -28.36 -32.22 -3.13
C VAL A 105 -29.49 -31.36 -3.67
N TYR A 106 -30.61 -31.32 -2.94
CA TYR A 106 -31.63 -30.30 -3.10
C TYR A 106 -31.03 -28.97 -2.61
N GLY A 107 -30.63 -28.12 -3.55
CA GLY A 107 -30.29 -26.73 -3.29
C GLY A 107 -30.49 -25.96 -4.57
N PHE A 108 -31.47 -25.06 -4.59
CA PHE A 108 -31.61 -24.05 -5.64
C PHE A 108 -30.41 -23.10 -5.50
N GLN A 109 -29.26 -23.47 -6.08
CA GLN A 109 -28.09 -22.60 -6.11
C GLN A 109 -28.32 -21.60 -7.23
N GLU A 110 -28.64 -20.36 -6.85
CA GLU A 110 -28.83 -19.28 -7.81
C GLU A 110 -27.61 -19.18 -8.71
N VAL A 111 -27.85 -19.21 -10.03
CA VAL A 111 -26.79 -18.97 -11.01
C VAL A 111 -26.34 -17.52 -10.82
N PRO A 112 -25.02 -17.25 -10.69
CA PRO A 112 -24.52 -15.89 -10.58
C PRO A 112 -25.09 -15.02 -11.71
N LYS A 113 -25.59 -13.84 -11.34
CA LYS A 113 -26.22 -12.94 -12.31
C LYS A 113 -25.15 -12.18 -13.07
N ALA A 114 -25.17 -12.27 -14.41
CA ALA A 114 -24.30 -11.48 -15.25
C ALA A 114 -24.58 -9.97 -15.05
N PRO A 115 -23.53 -9.12 -14.98
CA PRO A 115 -23.71 -7.68 -14.93
C PRO A 115 -24.22 -7.16 -16.29
N SER A 116 -24.74 -5.93 -16.28
CA SER A 116 -25.21 -5.23 -17.47
C SER A 116 -24.51 -3.89 -17.62
N PHE A 117 -24.07 -3.56 -18.84
CA PHE A 117 -23.41 -2.31 -19.16
C PHE A 117 -24.26 -1.45 -20.11
N ASN A 118 -24.49 -0.19 -19.72
CA ASN A 118 -25.10 0.83 -20.57
C ASN A 118 -24.35 2.18 -20.50
N GLY A 119 -23.12 2.15 -19.99
CA GLY A 119 -22.32 3.34 -19.74
C GLY A 119 -21.60 3.87 -20.99
N SER A 120 -20.95 5.02 -20.82
CA SER A 120 -20.15 5.68 -21.88
C SER A 120 -18.83 6.23 -21.37
N THR A 121 -18.61 6.29 -20.06
CA THR A 121 -17.38 6.84 -19.47
C THR A 121 -16.41 5.71 -19.06
N LYS A 122 -15.10 5.98 -19.08
CA LYS A 122 -14.08 5.03 -18.57
C LYS A 122 -14.32 4.62 -17.12
N VAL A 123 -14.88 5.49 -16.28
CA VAL A 123 -15.26 5.16 -14.90
C VAL A 123 -16.37 4.10 -14.86
N GLN A 124 -17.40 4.26 -15.70
CA GLN A 124 -18.47 3.26 -15.81
C GLN A 124 -17.95 1.94 -16.39
N MET A 125 -17.06 2.00 -17.40
CA MET A 125 -16.42 0.81 -17.98
C MET A 125 -15.61 0.05 -16.91
N ARG A 126 -14.87 0.76 -16.05
CA ARG A 126 -14.15 0.17 -14.94
C ARG A 126 -15.04 -0.50 -13.92
N LYS A 127 -16.07 0.21 -13.47
CA LYS A 127 -17.07 -0.35 -12.55
C LYS A 127 -17.70 -1.62 -13.12
N PHE A 128 -18.01 -1.64 -14.42
CA PHE A 128 -18.54 -2.81 -15.08
C PHE A 128 -17.54 -3.97 -15.11
N MET A 129 -16.28 -3.72 -15.47
CA MET A 129 -15.25 -4.76 -15.50
C MET A 129 -14.95 -5.34 -14.10
N ASP A 130 -14.98 -4.53 -13.05
CA ASP A 130 -14.88 -5.01 -11.66
C ASP A 130 -16.05 -5.94 -11.30
N GLN A 131 -17.28 -5.58 -11.71
CA GLN A 131 -18.46 -6.42 -11.53
C GLN A 131 -18.39 -7.70 -12.35
N TYR A 132 -17.87 -7.64 -13.58
CA TYR A 132 -17.74 -8.79 -14.46
C TYR A 132 -16.66 -9.76 -13.98
N GLU A 133 -15.56 -9.25 -13.39
CA GLU A 133 -14.55 -10.10 -12.73
C GLU A 133 -15.11 -10.79 -11.48
N ALA A 134 -15.88 -10.07 -10.66
CA ALA A 134 -16.58 -10.66 -9.51
C ALA A 134 -17.55 -11.77 -9.94
N TYR A 135 -18.39 -11.49 -10.95
CA TYR A 135 -19.26 -12.48 -11.58
C TYR A 135 -18.49 -13.70 -12.09
N ALA A 136 -17.37 -13.50 -12.78
CA ALA A 136 -16.54 -14.59 -13.28
C ALA A 136 -15.97 -15.46 -12.14
N ARG A 137 -15.56 -14.86 -11.02
CA ARG A 137 -15.11 -15.59 -9.83
C ARG A 137 -16.24 -16.42 -9.22
N GLU A 138 -17.43 -15.85 -9.09
CA GLU A 138 -18.60 -16.57 -8.57
C GLU A 138 -18.97 -17.77 -9.46
N VAL A 139 -18.94 -17.61 -10.78
CA VAL A 139 -19.15 -18.71 -11.74
C VAL A 139 -18.10 -19.80 -11.55
N ASN A 140 -16.82 -19.45 -11.42
CA ASN A 140 -15.75 -20.42 -11.22
C ASN A 140 -15.91 -21.20 -9.90
N ILE A 141 -16.29 -20.51 -8.81
CA ILE A 141 -16.55 -21.14 -7.50
C ILE A 141 -17.74 -22.10 -7.60
N ALA A 142 -18.85 -21.67 -8.21
CA ALA A 142 -20.05 -22.49 -8.39
C ALA A 142 -19.79 -23.72 -9.28
N ASN A 143 -18.89 -23.61 -10.25
CA ASN A 143 -18.44 -24.70 -11.09
C ASN A 143 -17.55 -25.69 -10.34
N ALA A 144 -16.60 -25.20 -9.52
CA ALA A 144 -15.75 -26.04 -8.68
C ALA A 144 -16.54 -26.83 -7.62
N GLN A 145 -17.62 -26.25 -7.11
CA GLN A 145 -18.54 -26.90 -6.16
C GLN A 145 -19.47 -27.95 -6.81
N ARG A 146 -19.47 -28.07 -8.15
CA ARG A 146 -20.23 -29.08 -8.89
C ARG A 146 -19.34 -30.07 -9.67
N PRO A 147 -18.59 -30.96 -8.99
CA PRO A 147 -17.89 -32.03 -9.67
C PRO A 147 -18.88 -32.96 -10.40
N GLY A 148 -18.72 -33.12 -11.72
CA GLY A 148 -19.56 -34.01 -12.54
C GLY A 148 -20.93 -33.44 -12.95
N GLY A 149 -21.27 -32.21 -12.56
CA GLY A 149 -22.48 -31.50 -12.99
C GLY A 149 -22.27 -30.66 -14.25
N ALA A 150 -23.38 -30.24 -14.88
CA ALA A 150 -23.36 -29.27 -15.97
C ALA A 150 -22.69 -27.96 -15.49
N GLN A 151 -21.64 -27.55 -16.21
CA GLN A 151 -20.90 -26.33 -15.89
C GLN A 151 -21.70 -25.10 -16.30
N ILE A 152 -21.74 -24.09 -15.44
CA ILE A 152 -22.23 -22.75 -15.81
C ILE A 152 -21.26 -22.18 -16.84
N GLN A 153 -21.78 -21.84 -18.02
CA GLN A 153 -21.05 -21.04 -18.98
C GLN A 153 -21.12 -19.56 -18.58
N ARG A 154 -19.96 -18.91 -18.50
CA ARG A 154 -19.89 -17.47 -18.27
C ARG A 154 -20.48 -16.74 -19.48
N ALA A 155 -21.36 -15.78 -19.24
CA ALA A 155 -21.87 -14.92 -20.31
C ALA A 155 -20.70 -14.16 -20.96
N PRO A 156 -20.64 -14.06 -22.30
CA PRO A 156 -19.65 -13.22 -22.97
C PRO A 156 -19.88 -11.74 -22.66
N LEU A 157 -18.85 -10.90 -22.79
CA LEU A 157 -18.93 -9.46 -22.59
C LEU A 157 -20.02 -8.84 -23.46
N SER A 158 -20.11 -9.25 -24.72
CA SER A 158 -21.14 -8.77 -25.65
C SER A 158 -22.58 -8.97 -25.15
N ALA A 159 -22.87 -10.11 -24.51
CA ALA A 159 -24.18 -10.42 -23.94
C ALA A 159 -24.48 -9.63 -22.64
N CYS A 160 -23.45 -9.02 -22.05
CA CYS A 160 -23.57 -8.18 -20.86
C CYS A 160 -23.75 -6.70 -21.22
N ILE A 161 -23.83 -6.32 -22.50
CA ILE A 161 -23.97 -4.94 -22.93
C ILE A 161 -25.40 -4.70 -23.43
N ASP A 162 -25.98 -3.57 -23.06
CA ASP A 162 -27.28 -3.14 -23.57
C ASP A 162 -27.24 -3.01 -25.11
N PRO A 163 -28.24 -3.53 -25.86
CA PRO A 163 -28.22 -3.52 -27.31
C PRO A 163 -27.99 -2.15 -27.96
N LEU A 164 -28.52 -1.06 -27.38
CA LEU A 164 -28.27 0.29 -27.90
C LEU A 164 -26.83 0.73 -27.63
N SER A 165 -26.26 0.30 -26.50
CA SER A 165 -24.85 0.56 -26.18
C SER A 165 -23.93 -0.24 -27.08
N VAL A 166 -24.28 -1.48 -27.47
CA VAL A 166 -23.54 -2.25 -28.48
C VAL A 166 -23.42 -1.47 -29.78
N GLU A 167 -24.55 -1.00 -30.33
CA GLU A 167 -24.58 -0.24 -31.59
C GLU A 167 -23.79 1.07 -31.48
N ARG A 168 -23.96 1.81 -30.38
CA ARG A 168 -23.22 3.06 -30.15
C ARG A 168 -21.72 2.81 -30.13
N ILE A 169 -21.26 1.88 -29.29
CA ILE A 169 -19.84 1.56 -29.07
C ILE A 169 -19.19 1.05 -30.35
N ALA A 170 -19.87 0.17 -31.07
CA ALA A 170 -19.40 -0.36 -32.33
C ALA A 170 -19.12 0.78 -33.33
N TYR A 171 -20.07 1.69 -33.48
CA TYR A 171 -20.00 2.76 -34.47
C TYR A 171 -19.06 3.91 -34.09
N TRP A 172 -19.20 4.47 -32.88
CA TRP A 172 -18.51 5.71 -32.50
C TRP A 172 -17.15 5.47 -31.82
N GLU A 173 -16.99 4.37 -31.09
CA GLU A 173 -15.80 4.13 -30.29
C GLU A 173 -14.85 3.10 -30.91
N ILE A 174 -15.36 2.00 -31.50
CA ILE A 174 -14.54 0.95 -32.12
C ILE A 174 -14.37 1.16 -33.64
N GLY A 175 -15.36 1.73 -34.31
CA GLY A 175 -15.35 1.96 -35.75
C GLY A 175 -15.56 0.70 -36.60
N LYS A 176 -16.31 -0.28 -36.08
CA LYS A 176 -16.67 -1.54 -36.78
C LYS A 176 -18.19 -1.74 -36.73
N ALA A 177 -18.74 -2.54 -37.64
CA ALA A 177 -20.15 -2.90 -37.54
C ALA A 177 -20.38 -3.84 -36.33
N SER A 178 -21.50 -3.67 -35.62
CA SER A 178 -21.79 -4.40 -34.37
C SER A 178 -21.73 -5.93 -34.52
N HIS A 179 -22.18 -6.45 -35.66
CA HIS A 179 -22.19 -7.88 -35.98
C HIS A 179 -20.81 -8.43 -36.37
N GLU A 180 -19.82 -7.58 -36.64
CA GLU A 180 -18.44 -7.98 -36.93
C GLU A 180 -17.55 -8.00 -35.68
N LEU A 181 -18.06 -7.48 -34.55
CA LEU A 181 -17.32 -7.43 -33.30
C LEU A 181 -17.19 -8.82 -32.68
N THR A 182 -15.95 -9.21 -32.40
CA THR A 182 -15.62 -10.44 -31.69
C THR A 182 -15.58 -10.20 -30.19
N GLU A 183 -15.60 -11.27 -29.39
CA GLU A 183 -15.37 -11.19 -27.94
C GLU A 183 -14.01 -10.56 -27.60
N GLU A 184 -13.02 -10.72 -28.47
CA GLU A 184 -11.70 -10.11 -28.28
C GLU A 184 -11.71 -8.60 -28.49
N ASP A 185 -12.49 -8.11 -29.47
CA ASP A 185 -12.69 -6.66 -29.66
C ASP A 185 -13.31 -6.02 -28.42
N TRP A 186 -14.29 -6.69 -27.79
CA TRP A 186 -14.90 -6.23 -26.55
C TRP A 186 -13.91 -6.22 -25.39
N LYS A 187 -13.06 -7.25 -25.25
CA LYS A 187 -12.01 -7.25 -24.22
C LYS A 187 -11.04 -6.10 -24.41
N VAL A 188 -10.53 -5.88 -25.63
CA VAL A 188 -9.61 -4.79 -25.92
C VAL A 188 -10.24 -3.44 -25.62
N PHE A 189 -11.49 -3.22 -26.03
CA PHE A 189 -12.24 -2.00 -25.74
C PHE A 189 -12.35 -1.72 -24.22
N PHE A 190 -12.80 -2.71 -23.43
CA PHE A 190 -12.94 -2.53 -21.99
C PHE A 190 -11.61 -2.43 -21.26
N LEU A 191 -10.56 -3.12 -21.72
CA LEU A 191 -9.22 -3.00 -21.16
C LEU A 191 -8.62 -1.60 -21.39
N GLY A 192 -8.99 -0.91 -22.48
CA GLY A 192 -8.62 0.49 -22.72
C GLY A 192 -9.13 1.46 -21.64
N ALA A 193 -10.09 1.05 -20.80
CA ALA A 193 -10.50 1.85 -19.64
C ALA A 193 -9.49 1.84 -18.48
N LYS A 194 -8.43 1.01 -18.55
CA LYS A 194 -7.29 1.11 -17.63
C LYS A 194 -6.47 2.37 -17.87
N ASP A 195 -6.40 2.82 -19.11
CA ASP A 195 -5.59 3.99 -19.49
C ASP A 195 -6.23 5.27 -18.94
N CYS A 196 -5.43 6.09 -18.25
CA CYS A 196 -5.86 7.39 -17.75
C CYS A 196 -6.09 8.37 -18.91
N ASP A 197 -7.19 9.13 -18.88
CA ASP A 197 -7.42 10.18 -19.89
C ASP A 197 -6.51 11.39 -19.61
N PRO A 198 -6.08 12.14 -20.65
CA PRO A 198 -5.30 13.38 -20.48
C PRO A 198 -5.98 14.41 -19.57
N VAL A 199 -7.32 14.45 -19.60
CA VAL A 199 -8.13 15.29 -18.71
C VAL A 199 -7.96 14.87 -17.25
N ASP A 200 -7.85 13.57 -16.97
CA ASP A 200 -7.65 13.05 -15.62
C ASP A 200 -6.24 13.39 -15.11
N MET A 201 -5.22 13.40 -15.99
CA MET A 201 -3.87 13.86 -15.66
C MET A 201 -3.85 15.33 -15.20
N SER A 202 -4.55 16.22 -15.90
CA SER A 202 -4.62 17.64 -15.47
C SER A 202 -5.32 17.83 -14.12
N LYS A 203 -6.34 17.01 -13.82
CA LYS A 203 -7.01 17.01 -12.51
C LYS A 203 -6.12 16.41 -11.43
N LEU A 204 -5.33 15.40 -11.77
CA LEU A 204 -4.32 14.84 -10.90
C LEU A 204 -3.30 15.91 -10.54
N ASP A 205 -2.70 16.60 -11.52
CA ASP A 205 -1.75 17.69 -11.26
C ASP A 205 -2.33 18.76 -10.33
N ALA A 206 -3.57 19.19 -10.58
CA ALA A 206 -4.24 20.18 -9.74
C ALA A 206 -4.54 19.66 -8.32
N ALA A 207 -4.76 18.36 -8.14
CA ALA A 207 -4.95 17.74 -6.83
C ALA A 207 -3.61 17.50 -6.11
N MET A 208 -2.59 17.07 -6.84
CA MET A 208 -1.22 16.87 -6.36
C MET A 208 -0.63 18.18 -5.84
N ALA A 209 -0.84 19.28 -6.55
CA ALA A 209 -0.39 20.62 -6.14
C ALA A 209 -0.99 21.09 -4.80
N LYS A 210 -2.10 20.49 -4.35
CA LYS A 210 -2.76 20.81 -3.07
C LYS A 210 -2.29 19.91 -1.92
N LEU A 211 -1.63 18.80 -2.21
CA LEU A 211 -1.07 17.92 -1.19
C LEU A 211 0.07 18.66 -0.49
N LYS A 212 0.00 18.71 0.83
CA LYS A 212 1.04 19.30 1.66
C LYS A 212 1.13 18.52 2.97
N MET A 213 2.34 18.47 3.51
CA MET A 213 2.55 17.84 4.80
C MET A 213 1.81 18.60 5.90
N ASP A 214 0.97 17.89 6.66
CA ASP A 214 0.22 18.47 7.77
C ASP A 214 1.14 18.74 8.96
N THR A 215 1.58 19.99 9.12
CA THR A 215 2.51 20.38 10.19
C THR A 215 1.88 20.39 11.58
N THR A 216 0.55 20.25 11.70
CA THR A 216 -0.14 20.19 12.98
C THR A 216 0.03 18.84 13.67
N VAL A 217 0.36 17.78 12.91
CA VAL A 217 0.67 16.46 13.44
C VAL A 217 2.09 16.45 14.01
N GLN A 218 2.21 16.05 15.28
CA GLN A 218 3.47 16.11 16.04
C GLN A 218 4.52 15.13 15.50
N SER A 219 4.12 13.87 15.24
CA SER A 219 5.02 12.83 14.74
C SER A 219 5.29 13.02 13.24
N ALA A 220 6.57 13.06 12.88
CA ALA A 220 7.00 13.10 11.48
C ALA A 220 6.52 11.89 10.68
N GLU A 221 6.48 10.71 11.32
CA GLU A 221 5.98 9.48 10.71
C GLU A 221 4.48 9.58 10.40
N SER A 222 3.69 10.06 11.36
CA SER A 222 2.25 10.25 11.16
C SER A 222 1.95 11.32 10.11
N ARG A 223 2.82 12.33 9.96
CA ARG A 223 2.72 13.32 8.88
C ARG A 223 2.91 12.69 7.50
N VAL A 224 3.92 11.85 7.33
CA VAL A 224 4.20 11.15 6.07
C VAL A 224 3.09 10.16 5.75
N SER A 225 2.67 9.36 6.73
CA SER A 225 1.57 8.40 6.56
C SER A 225 0.29 9.09 6.12
N LYS A 226 -0.08 10.21 6.76
CA LYS A 226 -1.26 11.00 6.37
C LYS A 226 -1.13 11.55 4.95
N LEU A 227 0.03 12.11 4.60
CA LEU A 227 0.26 12.66 3.26
C LEU A 227 0.12 11.57 2.17
N VAL A 228 0.58 10.36 2.44
CA VAL A 228 0.42 9.25 1.48
C VAL A 228 -1.04 8.79 1.41
N SER A 229 -1.73 8.66 2.54
CA SER A 229 -3.16 8.34 2.52
C SER A 229 -3.96 9.39 1.73
N ASP A 230 -3.61 10.67 1.87
CA ASP A 230 -4.24 11.76 1.11
C ASP A 230 -3.92 11.65 -0.40
N PHE A 231 -2.69 11.27 -0.77
CA PHE A 231 -2.30 10.97 -2.15
C PHE A 231 -3.11 9.80 -2.74
N GLU A 232 -3.22 8.69 -2.02
CA GLU A 232 -3.99 7.53 -2.45
C GLU A 232 -5.47 7.86 -2.61
N ALA A 233 -6.04 8.65 -1.69
CA ALA A 233 -7.41 9.12 -1.78
C ALA A 233 -7.64 9.98 -3.04
N VAL A 234 -6.64 10.78 -3.46
CA VAL A 234 -6.69 11.51 -4.73
C VAL A 234 -6.72 10.54 -5.91
N LEU A 235 -5.85 9.54 -5.94
CA LEU A 235 -5.81 8.54 -7.02
C LEU A 235 -7.14 7.78 -7.13
N VAL A 236 -7.69 7.30 -6.01
CA VAL A 236 -8.99 6.59 -5.99
C VAL A 236 -10.12 7.50 -6.48
N ARG A 237 -10.17 8.75 -6.01
CA ARG A 237 -11.21 9.70 -6.40
C ARG A 237 -11.18 10.03 -7.89
N LEU A 238 -9.99 10.12 -8.48
CA LEU A 238 -9.83 10.34 -9.91
C LEU A 238 -9.94 9.06 -10.72
N SER A 239 -10.10 7.92 -10.04
CA SER A 239 -10.01 6.60 -10.64
C SER A 239 -8.71 6.56 -11.45
N MET A 240 -7.58 6.59 -10.76
CA MET A 240 -6.23 6.54 -11.30
C MET A 240 -5.40 5.58 -10.45
N GLU A 241 -6.03 4.53 -9.92
CA GLU A 241 -5.36 3.59 -9.01
C GLU A 241 -4.16 2.89 -9.68
N GLY A 242 -4.17 2.75 -11.01
CA GLY A 242 -3.06 2.24 -11.82
C GLY A 242 -2.02 3.30 -12.24
N PHE A 243 -2.16 4.57 -11.85
CA PHE A 243 -1.18 5.63 -12.17
C PHE A 243 0.22 5.30 -11.65
N ALA A 244 0.28 4.67 -10.48
CA ALA A 244 1.54 4.22 -9.92
C ALA A 244 2.22 3.16 -10.80
N GLU A 245 1.55 2.47 -11.72
CA GLU A 245 2.14 1.34 -12.46
C GLU A 245 2.99 1.74 -13.68
N ALA A 246 2.82 2.96 -14.20
CA ALA A 246 3.69 3.47 -15.24
C ALA A 246 5.06 3.82 -14.65
N GLU A 247 6.10 3.07 -15.01
CA GLU A 247 7.47 3.59 -14.82
C GLU A 247 7.55 4.97 -15.48
N PRO A 248 8.10 5.99 -14.79
CA PRO A 248 8.32 7.27 -15.43
C PRO A 248 9.25 7.04 -16.61
N LYS A 249 8.71 7.20 -17.83
CA LYS A 249 9.55 7.32 -19.02
C LYS A 249 10.30 8.64 -18.86
N LEU A 250 11.49 8.56 -18.29
CA LEU A 250 12.46 9.64 -18.34
C LEU A 250 12.69 9.95 -19.82
N THR A 251 12.19 11.11 -20.25
CA THR A 251 12.48 11.72 -21.55
C THR A 251 13.42 12.88 -21.33
#